data_AF-A0A397VFN1-F1
#
_entry.id   AF-A0A397VFN1-F1
#
_cell.length_a   1.000
_cell.length_b   1.000
_cell.length_c   1.000
_cell.angle_alpha   90.00
_cell.angle_beta   90.00
_cell.angle_gamma   90.00
#
_symmetry.space_group_name_H-M   'P 1'
#
loop_
_entity.id
_entity.type
_entity.pdbx_description
1 polymer ?
#
loop_
_entity_poly.entity_id
_entity_poly.type
_entity_poly.pdbx_seq_one_letter_code
_entity_poly.pdbx_strand_id
1 'polypeptide(L)'
;MSDLNIYFEFYHNSARSNWSWTSLMGPDKKLLQHFPVSEFISGIRGINIENLWRKFYQLYELLRKPTHTNEEILKFEEDAKNWIKTFCQPTIGQLNTATAIPGLYRKEDVMPYMHMFCMHIPYFMRQLKKKGLLLRLFSTSSIKKNYNQVKLFFGETMMGGGKKQKPVVYDILEFENQQIFYLINGTPTEITCKNINIS
;
A
#
# COMPACT_ATOMS: atom_id res chain seq x y z
N MET A 1 1.82 -2.36 19.85
CA MET A 1 2.17 -1.88 18.49
C MET A 1 3.41 -0.97 18.48
N SER A 2 4.26 -1.03 19.51
CA SER A 2 5.43 -0.15 19.70
C SER A 2 6.65 -0.53 18.84
N ASP A 3 6.68 -1.74 18.27
CA ASP A 3 7.88 -2.29 17.65
C ASP A 3 8.02 -2.01 16.14
N LEU A 4 7.00 -1.45 15.49
CA LEU A 4 7.00 -1.24 14.04
C LEU A 4 7.32 0.20 13.60
N ASN A 5 7.36 1.18 14.51
CA ASN A 5 7.48 2.62 14.19
C ASN A 5 6.56 3.06 13.03
N ILE A 6 5.35 2.48 12.96
CA ILE A 6 4.31 2.82 11.97
C ILE A 6 3.18 3.50 12.72
N TYR A 7 2.87 4.75 12.36
CA TYR A 7 1.70 5.45 12.85
C TYR A 7 0.49 5.13 11.95
N PHE A 8 -0.50 4.43 12.51
CA PHE A 8 -1.75 4.11 11.84
C PHE A 8 -2.91 4.20 12.83
N GLU A 9 -3.91 5.02 12.50
CA GLU A 9 -5.10 5.19 13.33
C GLU A 9 -6.35 5.34 12.46
N PHE A 10 -7.47 4.95 13.05
CA PHE A 10 -8.80 5.32 12.59
C PHE A 10 -9.27 6.52 13.40
N TYR A 11 -9.72 7.58 12.74
CA TYR A 11 -10.19 8.79 13.40
C TYR A 11 -11.51 9.26 12.78
N HIS A 12 -12.37 9.88 13.59
CA HIS A 12 -13.61 10.45 13.11
C HIS A 12 -13.36 11.84 12.53
N ASN A 13 -13.61 12.02 11.23
CA ASN A 13 -13.51 13.32 10.58
C ASN A 13 -14.83 14.08 10.80
N SER A 14 -14.84 14.98 11.79
CA SER A 14 -16.00 15.82 12.13
C SER A 14 -16.49 16.69 10.97
N ALA A 15 -15.60 17.15 10.08
CA ALA A 15 -15.96 17.98 8.93
C ALA A 15 -16.71 17.21 7.83
N ARG A 16 -16.50 15.90 7.71
CA ARG A 16 -17.15 15.02 6.72
C ARG A 16 -18.16 14.04 7.33
N SER A 17 -18.37 14.11 8.64
CA SER A 17 -19.19 13.18 9.43
C SER A 17 -18.91 11.70 9.11
N ASN A 18 -17.66 11.36 8.82
CA ASN A 18 -17.25 10.04 8.36
C ASN A 18 -15.98 9.59 9.09
N TRP A 19 -15.84 8.28 9.26
CA TRP A 19 -14.59 7.67 9.69
C TRP A 19 -13.53 7.80 8.59
N SER A 20 -12.33 8.18 9.00
CA SER A 20 -11.14 8.26 8.15
C SER A 20 -9.99 7.47 8.78
N TRP A 21 -8.91 7.31 8.02
CA TRP A 21 -7.75 6.53 8.45
C TRP A 21 -6.45 7.10 7.88
N THR A 22 -5.34 6.86 8.58
CA THR A 22 -4.00 7.20 8.08
C THR A 22 -3.65 6.33 6.86
N SER A 23 -3.17 6.93 5.78
CA SER A 23 -2.79 6.18 4.58
C SER A 23 -1.53 5.35 4.83
N LEU A 24 -1.58 4.04 4.60
CA LEU A 24 -0.41 3.16 4.66
C LEU A 24 0.49 3.36 3.43
N MET A 25 1.69 3.89 3.66
CA MET A 25 2.66 4.16 2.60
C MET A 25 3.65 3.01 2.46
N GLY A 26 3.93 2.57 1.23
CA GLY A 26 5.02 1.65 0.87
C GLY A 26 5.45 0.62 1.96
N PRO A 27 6.47 0.91 2.79
CA PRO A 27 6.96 0.01 3.85
C PRO A 27 5.93 -0.29 4.96
N ASP A 28 5.04 0.65 5.25
CA ASP A 28 4.07 0.59 6.35
C ASP A 28 3.02 -0.52 6.14
N LYS A 29 2.92 -1.04 4.91
CA LYS A 29 2.07 -2.21 4.59
C LYS A 29 2.43 -3.46 5.39
N LYS A 30 3.62 -3.52 6.00
CA LYS A 30 4.00 -4.53 7.01
C LYS A 30 3.04 -4.57 8.20
N LEU A 31 2.31 -3.49 8.46
CA LEU A 31 1.25 -3.45 9.47
C LEU A 31 0.22 -4.57 9.23
N LEU A 32 -0.15 -4.86 7.98
CA LEU A 32 -1.13 -5.91 7.65
C LEU A 32 -0.73 -7.29 8.16
N GLN A 33 0.56 -7.53 8.39
CA GLN A 33 1.07 -8.78 8.93
C GLN A 33 0.73 -8.97 10.40
N HIS A 34 0.64 -7.89 11.19
CA HIS A 34 0.55 -7.94 12.65
C HIS A 34 -0.66 -7.19 13.21
N PHE A 35 -1.46 -6.55 12.36
CA PHE A 35 -2.60 -5.76 12.80
C PHE A 35 -3.67 -6.67 13.44
N PRO A 36 -3.99 -6.49 14.74
CA PRO A 36 -4.89 -7.36 15.47
C PRO A 36 -6.34 -6.95 15.21
N VAL A 37 -6.86 -7.22 14.02
CA VAL A 37 -8.25 -6.88 13.65
C VAL A 37 -9.25 -7.47 14.66
N SER A 38 -8.95 -8.65 15.20
CA SER A 38 -9.80 -9.33 16.18
C SER A 38 -9.95 -8.59 17.52
N GLU A 39 -9.05 -7.67 17.86
CA GLU A 39 -9.18 -6.81 19.06
C GLU A 39 -10.23 -5.71 18.85
N PHE A 40 -10.45 -5.28 17.60
CA PHE A 40 -11.38 -4.21 17.24
C PHE A 40 -12.74 -4.72 16.78
N ILE A 41 -12.78 -5.91 16.16
CA ILE A 41 -14.01 -6.55 15.67
C ILE A 41 -14.24 -7.81 16.48
N SER A 42 -15.21 -7.77 17.38
CA SER A 42 -15.53 -8.91 18.26
C SER A 42 -16.03 -10.14 17.49
N GLY A 43 -15.71 -11.33 18.01
CA GLY A 43 -16.25 -12.60 17.55
C GLY A 43 -15.53 -13.19 16.34
N ILE A 44 -16.08 -14.29 15.80
CA ILE A 44 -15.47 -15.06 14.71
C ILE A 44 -15.22 -14.23 13.45
N ARG A 45 -16.01 -13.19 13.23
CA ARG A 45 -15.86 -12.27 12.10
C ARG A 45 -14.52 -11.54 12.14
N GLY A 46 -14.11 -11.01 13.29
CA GLY A 46 -12.83 -10.31 13.42
C GLY A 46 -11.65 -11.23 13.15
N ILE A 47 -11.68 -12.44 13.69
CA ILE A 47 -10.67 -13.49 13.47
C ILE A 47 -10.58 -13.83 11.97
N ASN A 48 -11.72 -13.98 11.29
CA ASN A 48 -11.76 -14.28 9.86
C ASN A 48 -11.19 -13.12 9.01
N ILE A 49 -11.51 -11.87 9.34
CA ILE A 49 -10.96 -10.69 8.63
C ILE A 49 -9.45 -10.59 8.88
N GLU A 50 -8.99 -10.83 10.11
CA GLU A 50 -7.56 -10.83 10.43
C GLU A 50 -6.80 -11.87 9.60
N ASN A 51 -7.32 -13.09 9.54
CA ASN A 51 -6.74 -14.16 8.71
C ASN A 51 -6.75 -13.78 7.22
N LEU A 52 -7.80 -13.11 6.75
CA LEU A 52 -7.90 -12.63 5.38
C LEU A 52 -6.82 -11.59 5.06
N TRP A 53 -6.53 -10.68 5.98
CA TRP A 53 -5.45 -9.68 5.85
C TRP A 53 -4.07 -10.33 5.85
N ARG A 54 -3.83 -11.30 6.76
CA ARG A 54 -2.58 -12.06 6.83
C ARG A 54 -2.32 -12.85 5.54
N LYS A 55 -3.34 -13.53 5.00
CA LYS A 55 -3.26 -14.24 3.70
C LYS A 55 -2.98 -13.28 2.54
N PHE A 56 -3.64 -12.12 2.50
CA PHE A 56 -3.33 -11.09 1.50
C PHE A 56 -1.87 -10.64 1.57
N TYR A 57 -1.36 -10.41 2.78
CA TYR A 57 0.03 -10.00 2.97
C TYR A 57 1.02 -11.07 2.48
N GLN A 58 0.76 -12.36 2.73
CA GLN A 58 1.57 -13.46 2.20
C GLN A 58 1.62 -13.47 0.66
N LEU A 59 0.46 -13.30 0.01
CA LEU A 59 0.36 -13.19 -1.44
C LEU A 59 1.12 -11.96 -1.96
N TYR A 60 0.99 -10.83 -1.27
CA TYR A 60 1.69 -9.59 -1.59
C TYR A 60 3.22 -9.74 -1.50
N GLU A 61 3.73 -10.40 -0.46
CA GLU A 61 5.17 -10.66 -0.30
C GLU A 61 5.69 -11.61 -1.39
N LEU A 62 4.91 -12.64 -1.74
CA LEU A 62 5.24 -13.51 -2.87
C LEU A 62 5.36 -12.70 -4.15
N LEU A 63 4.39 -11.83 -4.44
CA LEU A 63 4.41 -10.96 -5.62
C LEU A 63 5.67 -10.07 -5.70
N ARG A 64 6.23 -9.66 -4.56
CA ARG A 64 7.40 -8.78 -4.47
C ARG A 64 8.74 -9.51 -4.66
N LYS A 65 8.75 -10.84 -4.62
CA LYS A 65 9.98 -11.61 -4.88
C LYS A 65 10.58 -11.23 -6.24
N PRO A 66 11.92 -11.19 -6.34
CA PRO A 66 12.58 -10.80 -7.59
C PRO A 66 12.29 -11.79 -8.71
N THR A 67 12.16 -13.08 -8.40
CA THR A 67 11.92 -14.17 -9.35
C THR A 67 10.90 -15.15 -8.76
N HIS A 68 10.25 -15.93 -9.64
CA HIS A 68 9.22 -16.89 -9.27
C HIS A 68 9.41 -18.23 -10.00
N THR A 69 9.39 -19.34 -9.27
CA THR A 69 9.35 -20.69 -9.88
C THR A 69 7.96 -20.98 -10.45
N ASN A 70 7.80 -22.06 -11.23
CA ASN A 70 6.48 -22.39 -11.78
C ASN A 70 5.53 -22.84 -10.68
N GLU A 71 6.07 -23.56 -9.70
CA GLU A 71 5.38 -24.03 -8.51
C GLU A 71 4.91 -22.84 -7.66
N GLU A 72 5.75 -21.81 -7.49
CA GLU A 72 5.35 -20.59 -6.78
C GLU A 72 4.23 -19.84 -7.50
N ILE A 73 4.24 -19.79 -8.84
CA ILE A 73 3.17 -19.14 -9.62
C ILE A 73 1.86 -19.93 -9.52
N LEU A 74 1.93 -21.26 -9.60
CA LEU A 74 0.76 -22.12 -9.44
C LEU A 74 0.16 -21.98 -8.04
N LYS A 75 1.00 -22.02 -7.01
CA LYS A 75 0.59 -21.82 -5.63
C LYS A 75 -0.03 -20.44 -5.43
N PHE A 76 0.59 -19.38 -5.96
CA PHE A 76 0.03 -18.04 -5.89
C PHE A 76 -1.36 -17.94 -6.53
N GLU A 77 -1.57 -18.57 -7.69
CA GLU A 77 -2.87 -18.60 -8.36
C GLU A 77 -3.95 -19.28 -7.51
N GLU A 78 -3.62 -20.44 -6.95
CA GLU A 78 -4.53 -21.20 -6.07
C GLU A 78 -4.86 -20.41 -4.81
N ASP A 79 -3.83 -19.89 -4.12
CA ASP A 79 -3.97 -19.12 -2.90
C ASP A 79 -4.73 -17.81 -3.14
N ALA A 80 -4.51 -17.12 -4.27
CA ALA A 80 -5.25 -15.91 -4.63
C ALA A 80 -6.73 -16.20 -4.94
N LYS A 81 -7.04 -17.32 -5.61
CA LYS A 81 -8.41 -17.78 -5.84
C LYS A 81 -9.10 -18.18 -4.53
N ASN A 82 -8.39 -18.84 -3.62
CA ASN A 82 -8.91 -19.18 -2.31
C ASN A 82 -9.13 -17.94 -1.46
N TRP A 83 -8.24 -16.96 -1.53
CA TRP A 83 -8.36 -15.69 -0.83
C TRP A 83 -9.62 -14.92 -1.26
N ILE A 84 -9.90 -14.80 -2.56
CA ILE A 84 -11.13 -14.13 -3.03
C ILE A 84 -12.40 -14.93 -2.69
N LYS A 85 -12.33 -16.26 -2.66
CA LYS A 85 -13.44 -17.10 -2.18
C LYS A 85 -13.73 -16.85 -0.70
N THR A 86 -12.69 -16.76 0.14
CA THR A 86 -12.84 -16.40 1.56
C THR A 86 -13.40 -14.99 1.70
N PHE A 87 -12.92 -14.02 0.92
CA PHE A 87 -13.45 -12.65 0.94
C PHE A 87 -14.97 -12.63 0.66
N CYS A 88 -15.41 -13.36 -0.36
CA CYS A 88 -16.82 -13.45 -0.78
C CYS A 88 -17.63 -14.53 -0.04
N GLN A 89 -17.17 -15.00 1.13
CA GLN A 89 -17.86 -16.08 1.84
C GLN A 89 -19.26 -15.62 2.26
N PRO A 90 -20.34 -16.27 1.77
CA PRO A 90 -21.70 -15.89 2.11
C PRO A 90 -22.01 -16.25 3.56
N THR A 91 -23.02 -15.59 4.13
CA THR A 91 -23.61 -16.00 5.40
C THR A 91 -24.17 -17.41 5.27
N ILE A 92 -23.80 -18.29 6.19
CA ILE A 92 -24.30 -19.67 6.26
C ILE A 92 -25.41 -19.71 7.31
N GLY A 93 -26.58 -20.21 6.91
CA GLY A 93 -27.78 -20.26 7.75
C GLY A 93 -28.82 -19.21 7.36
N GLN A 94 -29.95 -19.22 8.06
CA GLN A 94 -31.06 -18.31 7.80
C GLN A 94 -30.80 -16.97 8.50
N LEU A 95 -31.08 -15.86 7.82
CA LEU A 95 -30.91 -14.52 8.40
C LEU A 95 -31.68 -14.41 9.72
N ASN A 96 -31.00 -13.90 10.75
CA ASN A 96 -31.54 -13.64 12.09
C ASN A 96 -31.78 -14.89 12.98
N THR A 97 -31.21 -16.05 12.67
CA THR A 97 -31.16 -17.19 13.62
C THR A 97 -29.88 -17.19 14.43
N ALA A 98 -29.93 -17.68 15.68
CA ALA A 98 -28.76 -17.78 16.57
C ALA A 98 -27.65 -18.70 16.02
N THR A 99 -27.96 -19.53 15.02
CA THR A 99 -27.04 -20.45 14.34
C THR A 99 -26.40 -19.87 13.07
N ALA A 100 -26.76 -18.65 12.67
CA ALA A 100 -26.25 -18.04 11.45
C ALA A 100 -24.78 -17.64 11.61
N ILE A 101 -23.92 -18.13 10.71
CA ILE A 101 -22.51 -17.71 10.63
C ILE A 101 -22.45 -16.55 9.64
N PRO A 102 -22.20 -15.31 10.08
CA PRO A 102 -22.15 -14.16 9.20
C PRO A 102 -21.03 -14.30 8.17
N GLY A 103 -21.36 -14.02 6.91
CA GLY A 103 -20.41 -13.91 5.81
C GLY A 103 -19.47 -12.72 5.98
N LEU A 104 -18.47 -12.63 5.11
CA LEU A 104 -17.45 -11.58 5.17
C LEU A 104 -17.85 -10.35 4.36
N TYR A 105 -17.79 -10.46 3.04
CA TYR A 105 -18.12 -9.42 2.07
C TYR A 105 -18.96 -10.00 0.94
N ARG A 106 -19.65 -9.14 0.19
CA ARG A 106 -20.46 -9.55 -0.95
C ARG A 106 -19.62 -9.62 -2.21
N LYS A 107 -20.16 -10.26 -3.26
CA LYS A 107 -19.48 -10.34 -4.55
C LYS A 107 -19.38 -8.98 -5.23
N GLU A 108 -20.33 -8.09 -4.95
CA GLU A 108 -20.36 -6.72 -5.49
C GLU A 108 -19.26 -5.83 -4.87
N ASP A 109 -18.73 -6.23 -3.70
CA ASP A 109 -17.64 -5.51 -3.01
C ASP A 109 -16.25 -5.84 -3.60
N VAL A 110 -16.18 -6.73 -4.60
CA VAL A 110 -14.92 -7.08 -5.26
C VAL A 110 -14.45 -5.92 -6.13
N MET A 111 -13.36 -5.28 -5.71
CA MET A 111 -12.76 -4.19 -6.46
C MET A 111 -12.04 -4.68 -7.73
N PRO A 112 -11.93 -3.83 -8.78
CA PRO A 112 -11.19 -4.16 -10.00
C PRO A 112 -9.76 -4.66 -9.75
N TYR A 113 -9.05 -4.09 -8.78
CA TYR A 113 -7.69 -4.52 -8.42
C TYR A 113 -7.64 -5.93 -7.83
N MET A 114 -8.68 -6.37 -7.11
CA MET A 114 -8.77 -7.74 -6.59
C MET A 114 -9.00 -8.73 -7.73
N HIS A 115 -9.87 -8.37 -8.68
CA HIS A 115 -10.05 -9.16 -9.90
C HIS A 115 -8.75 -9.30 -10.70
N MET A 116 -8.05 -8.18 -10.94
CA MET A 116 -6.75 -8.18 -11.60
C MET A 116 -5.74 -9.06 -10.86
N PHE A 117 -5.69 -8.95 -9.53
CA PHE A 117 -4.78 -9.68 -8.67
C PHE A 117 -4.98 -11.20 -8.75
N CYS A 118 -6.22 -11.68 -8.67
CA CYS A 118 -6.51 -13.12 -8.63
C CYS A 118 -6.53 -13.77 -10.02
N MET A 119 -6.94 -13.05 -11.06
CA MET A 119 -7.19 -13.62 -12.39
C MET A 119 -6.04 -13.36 -13.36
N HIS A 120 -5.47 -12.15 -13.37
CA HIS A 120 -4.58 -11.71 -14.44
C HIS A 120 -3.10 -11.71 -14.03
N ILE A 121 -2.78 -11.44 -12.77
CA ILE A 121 -1.39 -11.48 -12.28
C ILE A 121 -0.72 -12.84 -12.51
N PRO A 122 -1.33 -14.00 -12.19
CA PRO A 122 -0.67 -15.30 -12.44
C PRO A 122 -0.39 -15.53 -13.93
N TYR A 123 -1.32 -15.09 -14.79
CA TYR A 123 -1.12 -15.13 -16.24
C TYR A 123 0.08 -14.27 -16.66
N PHE A 124 0.16 -13.03 -16.18
CA PHE A 124 1.31 -12.16 -16.47
C PHE A 124 2.63 -12.71 -15.95
N MET A 125 2.66 -13.28 -14.73
CA MET A 125 3.86 -13.91 -14.19
C MET A 125 4.37 -15.02 -15.11
N ARG A 126 3.48 -15.88 -15.63
CA ARG A 126 3.86 -16.93 -16.61
C ARG A 126 4.39 -16.35 -17.91
N GLN A 127 3.71 -15.35 -18.47
CA GLN A 127 4.09 -14.76 -19.76
C GLN A 127 5.41 -13.99 -19.69
N LEU A 128 5.64 -13.26 -18.59
CA LEU A 128 6.89 -12.54 -18.36
C LEU A 128 8.05 -13.50 -18.12
N LYS A 129 7.83 -14.56 -17.34
CA LYS A 129 8.83 -15.60 -17.11
C LYS A 129 9.31 -16.26 -18.40
N LYS A 130 8.39 -16.59 -19.33
CA LYS A 130 8.74 -17.13 -20.66
C LYS A 130 9.67 -16.20 -21.45
N LYS A 131 9.59 -14.89 -21.22
CA LYS A 131 10.41 -13.86 -21.85
C LYS A 131 11.66 -13.50 -21.05
N GLY A 132 11.93 -14.17 -19.93
CA GLY A 132 13.02 -13.81 -19.01
C GLY A 132 12.82 -12.45 -18.32
N LEU A 133 11.58 -11.95 -18.26
CA LEU A 133 11.24 -10.65 -17.68
C LEU A 133 10.62 -10.81 -16.30
N LEU A 134 10.77 -9.76 -15.49
CA LEU A 134 10.24 -9.69 -14.13
C LEU A 134 9.03 -8.75 -14.07
N LEU A 135 7.99 -9.13 -13.32
CA LEU A 135 6.80 -8.30 -13.11
C LEU A 135 7.14 -6.93 -12.51
N ARG A 136 8.16 -6.86 -11.65
CA ARG A 136 8.63 -5.62 -11.02
C ARG A 136 9.09 -4.56 -12.02
N LEU A 137 9.56 -4.95 -13.21
CA LEU A 137 9.99 -3.99 -14.25
C LEU A 137 8.83 -3.13 -14.76
N PHE A 138 7.60 -3.65 -14.66
CA PHE A 138 6.38 -2.97 -15.09
C PHE A 138 5.69 -2.24 -13.92
N SER A 139 6.39 -2.07 -12.79
CA SER A 139 5.89 -1.30 -11.66
C SER A 139 6.05 0.20 -11.90
N THR A 140 5.06 0.99 -11.50
CA THR A 140 5.11 2.46 -11.50
C THR A 140 5.95 3.04 -10.34
N SER A 141 6.66 2.20 -9.57
CA SER A 141 7.48 2.65 -8.44
C SER A 141 8.59 3.62 -8.86
N SER A 142 9.17 3.46 -10.05
CA SER A 142 10.17 4.40 -10.63
C SER A 142 9.58 5.78 -10.88
N ILE A 143 8.34 5.86 -11.38
CA ILE A 143 7.60 7.11 -11.60
C ILE A 143 7.37 7.82 -10.26
N LYS A 144 6.99 7.08 -9.21
CA LYS A 144 6.82 7.67 -7.87
C LYS A 144 8.14 8.15 -7.26
N LYS A 145 9.24 7.42 -7.45
CA LYS A 145 10.58 7.86 -7.04
C LYS A 145 11.00 9.13 -7.77
N ASN A 146 10.77 9.19 -9.08
CA ASN A 146 11.02 10.39 -9.88
C ASN A 146 10.19 11.58 -9.37
N TYR A 147 8.89 11.38 -9.10
CA TYR A 147 8.05 12.41 -8.50
C TYR A 147 8.59 12.93 -7.17
N ASN A 148 9.00 12.02 -6.27
CA ASN A 148 9.57 12.42 -4.97
C ASN A 148 10.89 13.18 -5.13
N GLN A 149 11.75 12.75 -6.05
CA GLN A 149 13.01 13.43 -6.34
C GLN A 149 12.77 14.82 -6.93
N VAL A 150 11.86 14.94 -7.89
CA VAL A 150 11.46 16.23 -8.48
C VAL A 150 10.87 17.15 -7.40
N LYS A 151 9.99 16.62 -6.54
CA LYS A 151 9.44 17.40 -5.43
C LYS A 151 10.51 17.83 -4.43
N LEU A 152 11.49 16.98 -4.12
CA LEU A 152 12.57 17.29 -3.17
C LEU A 152 13.45 18.44 -3.67
N PHE A 153 13.91 18.37 -4.92
CA PHE A 153 14.84 19.35 -5.47
C PHE A 153 14.17 20.63 -5.98
N PHE A 154 12.92 20.55 -6.45
CA PHE A 154 12.26 21.67 -7.12
C PHE A 154 11.03 22.20 -6.39
N GLY A 155 10.61 21.57 -5.28
CA GLY A 155 9.45 22.00 -4.48
C GLY A 155 8.08 21.80 -5.14
N GLU A 156 8.02 21.54 -6.44
CA GLU A 156 6.80 21.47 -7.25
C GLU A 156 6.78 20.28 -8.22
N THR A 157 5.64 20.05 -8.87
CA THR A 157 5.48 19.02 -9.91
C THR A 157 5.86 19.60 -11.27
N MET A 158 6.88 19.04 -11.94
CA MET A 158 7.29 19.49 -13.28
C MET A 158 6.45 18.90 -14.43
N MET A 159 5.18 18.51 -14.18
CA MET A 159 4.31 17.83 -15.15
C MET A 159 3.96 18.67 -16.40
N GLY A 160 4.41 19.93 -16.49
CA GLY A 160 4.22 20.82 -17.64
C GLY A 160 5.50 21.18 -18.41
N GLY A 161 6.66 20.59 -18.07
CA GLY A 161 7.95 20.99 -18.65
C GLY A 161 8.41 22.36 -18.12
N GLY A 162 9.37 22.37 -17.21
CA GLY A 162 9.90 23.61 -16.62
C GLY A 162 10.58 24.49 -17.68
N LYS A 163 10.15 25.74 -17.82
CA LYS A 163 10.75 26.75 -18.72
C LYS A 163 12.01 27.43 -18.14
N LYS A 164 12.73 26.79 -17.20
CA LYS A 164 13.93 27.39 -16.61
C LYS A 164 15.10 27.27 -17.60
N GLN A 165 15.80 28.38 -17.84
CA GLN A 165 16.99 28.40 -18.71
C GLN A 165 18.21 27.74 -18.05
N LYS A 166 18.25 27.66 -16.72
CA LYS A 166 19.35 27.00 -15.99
C LYS A 166 19.25 25.48 -16.14
N PRO A 167 20.37 24.78 -16.40
CA PRO A 167 20.40 23.32 -16.38
C PRO A 167 20.01 22.76 -15.01
N VAL A 168 19.22 21.69 -15.00
CA VAL A 168 18.72 20.96 -13.82
C VAL A 168 19.83 20.60 -12.81
N VAL A 169 21.04 20.33 -13.31
CA VAL A 169 22.21 19.98 -12.49
C VAL A 169 22.59 21.08 -11.50
N TYR A 170 22.46 22.35 -11.89
CA TYR A 170 22.80 23.48 -11.01
C TYR A 170 21.81 23.62 -9.86
N ASP A 171 20.51 23.43 -10.12
CA ASP A 171 19.47 23.47 -9.09
C ASP A 171 19.69 22.35 -8.04
N ILE A 172 20.12 21.16 -8.48
CA ILE A 172 20.47 20.04 -7.58
C ILE A 172 21.70 20.38 -6.74
N LEU A 173 22.78 20.87 -7.36
CA LEU A 173 24.02 21.27 -6.68
C LEU A 173 23.78 22.37 -5.63
N GLU A 174 22.96 23.35 -5.96
CA GLU A 174 22.62 24.44 -5.03
C GLU A 174 21.87 23.91 -3.80
N PHE A 175 20.88 23.03 -4.01
CA PHE A 175 20.17 22.37 -2.90
C PHE A 175 21.12 21.53 -2.03
N GLU A 176 21.97 20.70 -2.62
CA GLU A 176 22.92 19.85 -1.88
C GLU A 176 23.93 20.68 -1.07
N ASN A 177 24.47 21.75 -1.67
CA ASN A 177 25.38 22.67 -0.97
C ASN A 177 24.71 23.36 0.23
N GLN A 178 23.44 23.75 0.10
CA GLN A 178 22.68 24.31 1.22
C GLN A 178 22.48 23.29 2.34
N GLN A 179 22.14 22.03 2.02
CA GLN A 179 22.01 20.98 3.03
C GLN A 179 23.34 20.72 3.77
N ILE A 180 24.47 20.69 3.05
CA ILE A 180 25.81 20.54 3.65
C ILE A 180 26.13 21.71 4.57
N PHE A 181 25.86 22.95 4.13
CA PHE A 181 26.06 24.14 4.95
C PHE A 181 25.26 24.06 6.25
N TYR A 182 23.98 23.68 6.18
CA TYR A 182 23.14 23.58 7.38
C TYR A 182 23.66 22.50 8.34
N LEU A 183 24.09 21.36 7.81
CA LEU A 183 24.66 20.24 8.57
C LEU A 183 25.94 20.66 9.31
N ILE A 184 26.88 21.31 8.62
CA ILE A 184 28.16 21.77 9.20
C ILE A 184 27.92 22.77 10.32
N ASN A 185 26.94 23.66 10.15
CA ASN A 185 26.67 24.73 11.10
C ASN A 185 25.69 24.34 12.21
N GLY A 186 25.26 23.08 12.30
CA GLY A 186 24.32 22.61 13.32
C GLY A 186 22.94 23.27 13.24
N THR A 187 22.59 23.82 12.08
CA THR A 187 21.31 24.50 11.84
C THR A 187 20.24 23.44 11.57
N PRO A 188 19.10 23.43 12.29
CA PRO A 188 18.04 22.44 12.06
C PRO A 188 17.49 22.56 10.62
N THR A 189 17.59 21.48 9.84
CA THR A 189 17.04 21.38 8.48
C THR A 189 15.57 20.95 8.46
N GLU A 190 14.98 20.64 9.62
CA GLU A 190 13.56 20.38 9.72
C GLU A 190 12.77 21.66 9.43
N ILE A 191 12.18 21.71 8.24
CA ILE A 191 11.03 22.56 7.97
C ILE A 191 9.93 22.08 8.91
N THR A 192 9.86 22.66 10.10
CA THR A 192 8.65 22.63 10.89
C THR A 192 7.62 23.34 10.03
N CYS A 193 6.72 22.58 9.39
CA CYS A 193 5.47 23.11 8.89
C CYS A 193 4.75 23.69 10.11
N LYS A 194 5.00 24.98 10.38
CA LYS A 194 4.13 25.76 11.25
C LYS A 194 2.80 25.78 10.51
N ASN A 195 1.88 24.92 10.93
CA ASN A 195 0.47 25.07 10.59
C ASN A 195 0.11 26.48 11.04
N ILE A 196 -0.05 27.38 10.06
CA ILE A 196 -0.61 28.69 10.31
C ILE A 196 -2.06 28.43 10.67
N ASN A 197 -2.34 28.32 11.98
CA ASN A 197 -3.70 28.42 12.48
C ASN A 197 -4.13 29.86 12.25
N ILE A 198 -4.88 30.07 11.17
CA ILE A 198 -5.65 31.29 10.99
C ILE A 198 -6.80 31.17 11.98
N SER A 199 -6.73 31.99 13.04
CA SER A 199 -7.81 32.26 13.99
C SER A 199 -9.05 32.83 13.32
#